data_AF-A0A845RQD1-F1
#
_entry.id   AF-A0A845RQD1-F1
#
_cell.length_a   1.000
_cell.length_b   1.000
_cell.length_c   1.000
_cell.angle_alpha   90.00
_cell.angle_beta   90.00
_cell.angle_gamma   90.00
#
_symmetry.space_group_name_H-M   'P 1'
#
loop_
_entity.id
_entity.type
_entity.pdbx_description
1 polymer ?
#
loop_
_entity_poly.entity_id
_entity_poly.type
_entity_poly.pdbx_seq_one_letter_code
_entity_poly.pdbx_strand_id
1 'polypeptide(L)'
;MHKTAAGEKRKALKAEALELERDASMAMKAAKILPDARKKARELEGKADELKAEAEALEGAARLEDLHLWQMEKTKSTKKGRQSYFYWMASWREGGKIRNVYLGSSQKMSLEQAQELARAMKREALGLSSLTSPANGKEEG
;
A
#
# COMPACT_ATOMS: atom_id res chain seq x y z
N MET A 1 -1.72 10.54 -4.51
CA MET A 1 -1.88 9.09 -4.65
C MET A 1 -0.95 8.65 -5.75
N HIS A 2 0.08 7.87 -5.42
CA HIS A 2 0.84 7.18 -6.45
C HIS A 2 -0.03 6.02 -6.99
N LYS A 3 0.07 5.73 -8.28
CA LYS A 3 -0.55 4.53 -8.85
C LYS A 3 0.23 3.33 -8.33
N THR A 4 -0.36 2.57 -7.41
CA THR A 4 0.20 1.31 -6.93
C THR A 4 -0.55 0.16 -7.57
N ALA A 5 0.14 -0.96 -7.83
CA ALA A 5 -0.48 -2.14 -8.41
C ALA A 5 -1.61 -2.68 -7.52
N ALA A 6 -1.44 -2.66 -6.19
CA ALA A 6 -2.52 -3.01 -5.27
C ALA A 6 -3.69 -2.00 -5.32
N GLY A 7 -3.40 -0.70 -5.52
CA GLY A 7 -4.42 0.33 -5.68
C GLY A 7 -5.27 0.15 -6.95
N GLU A 8 -4.64 -0.23 -8.06
CA GLU A 8 -5.36 -0.52 -9.32
C GLU A 8 -6.18 -1.80 -9.22
N LYS A 9 -5.62 -2.88 -8.65
CA LYS A 9 -6.37 -4.12 -8.37
C LYS A 9 -7.57 -3.87 -7.47
N ARG A 10 -7.39 -3.10 -6.39
CA ARG A 10 -8.49 -2.70 -5.51
C ARG A 10 -9.60 -1.97 -6.26
N LYS A 11 -9.24 -1.05 -7.16
CA LYS A 11 -10.22 -0.30 -7.95
C LYS A 11 -10.99 -1.22 -8.89
N ALA A 12 -10.30 -2.17 -9.53
CA ALA A 12 -10.93 -3.17 -10.40
C ALA A 12 -11.93 -4.05 -9.62
N LEU A 13 -11.51 -4.60 -8.48
CA LEU A 13 -12.38 -5.44 -7.64
C LEU A 13 -13.62 -4.67 -7.13
N LYS A 14 -13.46 -3.40 -6.74
CA LYS A 14 -14.61 -2.56 -6.36
C LYS A 14 -15.56 -2.27 -7.52
N ALA A 15 -15.02 -2.12 -8.74
CA ALA A 15 -15.85 -1.92 -9.93
C ALA A 15 -16.65 -3.18 -10.24
N GLU A 16 -16.00 -4.35 -10.21
CA GLU A 16 -16.64 -5.63 -10.46
C GLU A 16 -17.70 -5.96 -9.40
N ALA A 17 -17.42 -5.71 -8.12
CA ALA A 17 -18.41 -5.85 -7.05
C ALA A 17 -19.66 -4.97 -7.30
N LEU A 18 -19.47 -3.73 -7.74
CA LEU A 18 -20.57 -2.82 -8.04
C LEU A 18 -21.44 -3.31 -9.22
N GLU A 19 -20.81 -3.93 -10.22
CA GLU A 19 -21.54 -4.54 -11.34
C GLU A 19 -22.37 -5.75 -10.87
N LEU A 20 -21.80 -6.60 -10.02
CA LEU A 20 -22.52 -7.72 -9.43
C LEU A 20 -23.68 -7.27 -8.53
N GLU A 21 -23.56 -6.16 -7.79
CA GLU A 21 -24.67 -5.58 -7.01
C GLU A 21 -25.80 -5.07 -7.91
N ARG A 22 -25.46 -4.51 -9.08
CA ARG A 22 -26.47 -4.09 -10.06
C ARG A 22 -27.20 -5.29 -10.65
N ASP A 23 -26.47 -6.34 -11.00
CA ASP A 23 -27.05 -7.58 -11.53
C ASP A 23 -27.91 -8.27 -10.47
N ALA A 24 -27.45 -8.31 -9.22
CA ALA A 24 -28.23 -8.80 -8.09
C ALA A 24 -29.52 -8.00 -7.88
N SER A 25 -29.46 -6.67 -8.01
CA SER A 25 -30.64 -5.80 -7.94
C SER A 25 -31.64 -6.09 -9.06
N MET A 26 -31.16 -6.34 -10.28
CA MET A 26 -32.01 -6.73 -11.41
C MET A 26 -32.64 -8.11 -11.18
N ALA A 27 -31.87 -9.08 -10.70
CA ALA A 27 -32.36 -10.41 -10.35
C ALA A 27 -33.38 -10.37 -9.20
N MET A 28 -33.19 -9.52 -8.18
CA MET A 28 -34.18 -9.25 -7.12
C MET A 28 -35.48 -8.65 -7.67
N LYS A 29 -35.40 -7.75 -8.65
CA LYS A 29 -36.59 -7.20 -9.32
C LYS A 29 -37.32 -8.28 -10.11
N ALA A 30 -36.59 -9.12 -10.82
CA ALA A 30 -37.13 -10.28 -11.55
C ALA A 30 -37.73 -11.33 -10.60
N ALA A 31 -37.24 -11.43 -9.36
CA ALA A 31 -37.74 -12.36 -8.35
C ALA A 31 -39.20 -12.14 -7.95
N LYS A 32 -39.76 -10.96 -8.25
CA LYS A 32 -41.19 -10.68 -8.11
C LYS A 32 -42.06 -11.51 -9.06
N ILE A 33 -41.47 -12.02 -10.14
CA ILE A 33 -42.14 -12.80 -11.19
C ILE A 33 -41.58 -14.23 -11.24
N LEU A 34 -40.27 -14.39 -11.02
CA LEU A 34 -39.57 -15.67 -11.09
C LEU A 34 -38.85 -15.96 -9.77
N PRO A 35 -39.39 -16.80 -8.87
CA PRO A 35 -38.81 -17.01 -7.54
C PRO A 35 -37.37 -17.56 -7.57
N ASP A 36 -36.98 -18.26 -8.63
CA ASP A 36 -35.61 -18.76 -8.83
C ASP A 36 -34.58 -17.62 -8.99
N ALA A 37 -35.00 -16.47 -9.53
CA ALA A 37 -34.16 -15.28 -9.64
C ALA A 37 -33.72 -14.72 -8.27
N ARG A 38 -34.45 -15.04 -7.19
CA ARG A 38 -34.07 -14.68 -5.82
C ARG A 38 -32.80 -15.39 -5.37
N LYS A 39 -32.63 -16.67 -5.76
CA LYS A 39 -31.43 -17.44 -5.44
C LYS A 39 -30.22 -16.86 -6.17
N LYS A 40 -30.39 -16.57 -7.46
CA LYS A 40 -29.36 -15.93 -8.29
C LYS A 40 -28.93 -14.57 -7.73
N ALA A 41 -29.87 -13.74 -7.28
CA ALA A 41 -29.56 -12.46 -6.68
C ALA A 41 -28.69 -12.59 -5.43
N ARG A 42 -29.02 -13.54 -4.53
CA ARG A 42 -28.22 -13.80 -3.33
C ARG A 42 -26.81 -14.29 -3.65
N GLU A 43 -26.65 -15.12 -4.66
CA GLU A 43 -25.33 -15.58 -5.11
C GLU A 43 -24.47 -14.41 -5.63
N LEU A 44 -25.09 -13.48 -6.36
CA LEU A 44 -24.40 -12.28 -6.87
C LEU A 44 -24.04 -11.31 -5.75
N GLU A 45 -24.92 -11.11 -4.76
CA GLU A 45 -24.61 -10.34 -3.55
C GLU A 45 -23.44 -10.95 -2.78
N GLY A 46 -23.42 -12.28 -2.61
CA GLY A 46 -22.31 -12.99 -1.95
C GLY A 46 -20.98 -12.74 -2.65
N LYS A 47 -20.94 -12.89 -3.97
CA LYS A 47 -19.72 -12.61 -4.76
C LYS A 47 -19.29 -11.15 -4.69
N ALA A 48 -20.24 -10.21 -4.68
CA ALA A 48 -19.92 -8.80 -4.52
C ALA A 48 -19.30 -8.50 -3.16
N ASP A 49 -19.79 -9.15 -2.09
CA ASP A 49 -19.24 -9.02 -0.75
C ASP A 49 -17.82 -9.62 -0.65
N GLU A 50 -17.60 -10.79 -1.27
CA GLU A 50 -16.26 -11.41 -1.37
C GLU A 50 -15.26 -10.49 -2.07
N LEU A 51 -15.63 -9.90 -3.22
CA LEU A 51 -14.77 -8.96 -3.94
C LEU A 51 -14.51 -7.66 -3.16
N LYS A 52 -15.50 -7.18 -2.38
CA LYS A 52 -15.31 -6.03 -1.48
C LYS A 52 -14.35 -6.36 -0.34
N ALA A 53 -14.45 -7.55 0.24
CA ALA A 53 -13.55 -8.01 1.28
C ALA A 53 -12.11 -8.13 0.75
N GLU A 54 -11.92 -8.68 -0.45
CA GLU A 54 -10.60 -8.74 -1.09
C GLU A 54 -10.05 -7.32 -1.40
N ALA A 55 -10.91 -6.41 -1.89
CA ALA A 55 -10.54 -5.02 -2.11
C ALA A 55 -10.18 -4.26 -0.80
N GLU A 56 -10.76 -4.64 0.33
CA GLU A 56 -10.45 -4.07 1.64
C GLU A 56 -9.12 -4.61 2.18
N ALA A 57 -8.86 -5.92 2.02
CA ALA A 57 -7.57 -6.51 2.35
C ALA A 57 -6.41 -5.86 1.56
N LEU A 58 -6.66 -5.50 0.29
CA LEU A 58 -5.71 -4.77 -0.54
C LEU A 58 -5.53 -3.29 -0.12
N GLU A 59 -6.38 -2.71 0.72
CA GLU A 59 -6.19 -1.34 1.22
C GLU A 59 -4.94 -1.23 2.09
N GLY A 60 -4.68 -2.22 2.95
CA GLY A 60 -3.47 -2.28 3.76
C GLY A 60 -2.20 -2.39 2.89
N ALA A 61 -2.25 -3.25 1.87
CA ALA A 61 -1.15 -3.41 0.91
C ALA A 61 -0.91 -2.12 0.09
N ALA A 62 -1.97 -1.52 -0.47
CA ALA A 62 -1.87 -0.28 -1.24
C ALA A 62 -1.36 0.89 -0.38
N ARG A 63 -1.77 0.95 0.89
CA ARG A 63 -1.22 1.91 1.86
C ARG A 63 0.27 1.68 2.03
N LEU A 64 0.77 0.47 2.17
CA LEU A 64 2.20 0.22 2.29
C LEU A 64 2.96 0.57 1.01
N GLU A 65 2.38 0.32 -0.17
CA GLU A 65 3.00 0.62 -1.46
C GLU A 65 3.01 2.12 -1.83
N ASP A 66 2.15 2.96 -1.24
CA ASP A 66 2.09 4.41 -1.51
C ASP A 66 3.26 5.16 -0.82
N LEU A 67 4.50 4.72 -1.05
CA LEU A 67 5.72 5.38 -0.59
C LEU A 67 6.52 5.88 -1.79
N HIS A 68 7.16 7.02 -1.61
CA HIS A 68 8.02 7.64 -2.60
C HIS A 68 9.47 7.44 -2.17
N LEU A 69 10.22 6.63 -2.92
CA LEU A 69 11.64 6.42 -2.70
C LEU A 69 12.43 7.39 -3.59
N TRP A 70 13.36 8.14 -3.00
CA TRP A 70 14.19 9.11 -3.70
C TRP A 70 15.62 9.11 -3.15
N GLN A 71 16.57 9.57 -3.97
CA GLN A 71 17.96 9.74 -3.55
C GLN A 71 18.22 11.21 -3.23
N MET A 72 18.68 11.49 -2.02
CA MET A 72 19.19 12.79 -1.63
C MET A 72 20.68 12.86 -1.95
N GLU A 73 21.05 13.76 -2.87
CA GLU A 73 22.45 14.16 -3.02
C GLU A 73 22.79 15.18 -1.92
N LYS A 74 23.83 14.90 -1.17
CA LYS A 74 24.43 15.84 -0.23
C LYS A 74 25.85 16.12 -0.66
N THR A 75 26.08 17.33 -1.13
CA THR A 75 27.40 17.80 -1.47
C THR A 75 28.06 18.46 -0.27
N LYS A 76 29.22 17.98 0.16
CA LYS A 76 30.03 18.59 1.23
C LYS A 76 31.32 19.14 0.65
N SER A 77 31.56 20.43 0.90
CA SER A 77 32.83 21.09 0.59
C SER A 77 33.85 20.71 1.66
N THR A 78 34.97 20.10 1.27
CA THR A 78 36.06 19.71 2.17
C THR A 78 37.36 20.40 1.76
N LYS A 79 38.37 20.40 2.65
CA LYS A 79 39.71 20.92 2.36
C LYS A 79 40.38 20.30 1.12
N LYS A 80 39.96 19.09 0.70
CA LYS A 80 40.48 18.36 -0.46
C LYS A 80 39.60 18.45 -1.71
N GLY A 81 38.50 19.21 -1.67
CA GLY A 81 37.57 19.36 -2.77
C GLY A 81 36.12 19.06 -2.38
N ARG A 82 35.25 19.02 -3.40
CA ARG A 82 33.81 18.78 -3.26
C ARG A 82 33.54 17.27 -3.27
N GLN A 83 32.92 16.76 -2.22
CA GLN A 83 32.52 15.35 -2.13
C GLN A 83 30.99 15.25 -2.16
N SER A 84 30.46 14.43 -3.08
CA SER A 84 29.04 14.15 -3.17
C SER A 84 28.72 12.81 -2.50
N TYR A 85 27.67 12.81 -1.68
CA TYR A 85 27.14 11.61 -1.03
C TYR A 85 25.71 11.41 -1.49
N PHE A 86 25.33 10.15 -1.71
CA PHE A 86 23.97 9.79 -2.10
C PHE A 86 23.33 8.98 -0.98
N TYR A 87 22.15 9.43 -0.56
CA TYR A 87 21.38 8.81 0.50
C TYR A 87 20.02 8.39 -0.02
N TRP A 88 19.58 7.19 0.33
CA TRP A 88 18.21 6.77 0.12
C TRP A 88 17.30 7.39 1.18
N MET A 89 16.24 8.01 0.69
CA MET A 89 15.18 8.62 1.48
C MET A 89 13.85 8.01 1.02
N ALA A 90 12.96 7.72 1.97
CA ALA A 90 11.59 7.38 1.66
C ALA A 90 10.65 8.42 2.24
N SER A 91 9.60 8.73 1.49
CA SER A 91 8.56 9.66 1.89
C SER A 91 7.21 8.99 1.79
N TRP A 92 6.39 9.06 2.83
CA TRP A 92 5.02 8.55 2.80
C TRP A 92 4.08 9.45 3.58
N ARG A 93 2.78 9.30 3.35
CA ARG A 93 1.76 10.01 4.12
C ARG A 93 1.39 9.25 5.38
N GLU A 94 1.40 9.94 6.50
CA GLU A 94 0.99 9.47 7.82
C GLU A 94 0.09 10.55 8.44
N GLY A 95 -1.14 10.22 8.82
CA GLY A 95 -2.06 11.17 9.48
C GLY A 95 -2.32 12.48 8.73
N GLY A 96 -2.23 12.47 7.39
CA GLY A 96 -2.41 13.68 6.55
C GLY A 96 -1.15 14.52 6.32
N LYS A 97 -0.02 14.18 6.94
CA LYS A 97 1.29 14.84 6.73
C LYS A 97 2.23 13.93 5.93
N ILE A 98 3.20 14.53 5.23
CA ILE A 98 4.27 13.77 4.56
C ILE A 98 5.41 13.56 5.56
N ARG A 99 5.74 12.31 5.86
CA ARG A 99 6.89 11.90 6.66
C ARG A 99 8.03 11.51 5.74
N ASN A 100 9.22 12.05 5.96
CA ASN A 100 10.44 11.70 5.25
C ASN A 100 11.35 10.92 6.20
N VAL A 101 11.86 9.77 5.76
CA VAL A 101 12.68 8.87 6.58
C VAL A 101 13.96 8.54 5.83
N TYR A 102 15.07 8.60 6.56
CA TYR A 102 16.38 8.20 6.08
C TYR A 102 16.52 6.68 6.12
N LEU A 103 16.90 6.08 5.00
CA LEU A 103 17.05 4.63 4.88
C LEU A 103 18.52 4.21 4.95
N GLY A 104 19.44 5.05 4.46
CA GLY A 104 20.86 4.70 4.39
C GLY A 104 21.60 5.36 3.23
N SER A 105 22.89 5.02 3.09
CA SER A 105 23.71 5.43 1.94
C SER A 105 23.44 4.54 0.73
N SER A 106 23.27 5.13 -0.46
CA SER A 106 23.01 4.35 -1.69
C SER A 106 24.22 3.54 -2.17
N GLN A 107 25.42 3.87 -1.70
CA GLN A 107 26.62 3.07 -1.94
C GLN A 107 26.61 1.71 -1.22
N LYS A 108 25.86 1.57 -0.13
CA LYS A 108 25.84 0.35 0.70
C LYS A 108 24.54 -0.45 0.57
N MET A 109 23.57 0.06 -0.19
CA MET A 109 22.20 -0.43 -0.22
C MET A 109 21.61 -0.28 -1.60
N SER A 110 21.09 -1.40 -2.14
CA SER A 110 20.37 -1.43 -3.40
C SER A 110 18.97 -0.82 -3.29
N LEU A 111 18.39 -0.44 -4.43
CA LEU A 111 17.02 0.09 -4.54
C LEU A 111 16.00 -0.84 -3.87
N GLU A 112 16.11 -2.15 -4.12
CA GLU A 112 15.18 -3.16 -3.58
C GLU A 112 15.27 -3.24 -2.05
N GLN A 113 16.49 -3.24 -1.50
CA GLN A 113 16.71 -3.23 -0.05
C GLN A 113 16.16 -1.95 0.59
N ALA A 114 16.35 -0.80 -0.05
CA ALA A 114 15.79 0.47 0.39
C ALA A 114 14.25 0.44 0.38
N GLN A 115 13.66 -0.19 -0.64
CA GLN A 115 12.22 -0.35 -0.76
C GLN A 115 11.63 -1.27 0.32
N GLU A 116 12.28 -2.40 0.62
CA GLU A 116 11.87 -3.28 1.73
C GLU A 116 11.97 -2.57 3.08
N LEU A 117 13.08 -1.87 3.34
CA LEU A 117 13.28 -1.12 4.57
C LEU A 117 12.21 -0.02 4.74
N ALA A 118 11.90 0.70 3.66
CA ALA A 118 10.85 1.71 3.65
C ALA A 118 9.46 1.11 3.92
N ARG A 119 9.15 -0.05 3.35
CA ARG A 119 7.89 -0.78 3.61
C ARG A 119 7.79 -1.24 5.06
N ALA A 120 8.88 -1.72 5.64
CA ALA A 120 8.95 -2.12 7.04
C ALA A 120 8.70 -0.92 7.98
N MET A 121 9.45 0.17 7.80
CA MET A 121 9.29 1.38 8.62
C MET A 121 7.90 2.02 8.47
N LYS A 122 7.32 1.96 7.27
CA LYS A 122 5.96 2.44 7.04
C LYS A 122 4.91 1.56 7.70
N ARG A 123 5.10 0.24 7.73
CA ARG A 123 4.22 -0.69 8.45
C ARG A 123 4.19 -0.37 9.94
N GLU A 124 5.36 -0.10 10.52
CA GLU A 124 5.50 0.35 11.92
C GLU A 124 4.82 1.70 12.14
N ALA A 125 5.05 2.68 11.26
CA ALA A 125 4.45 4.00 11.35
C ALA A 125 2.90 3.98 11.24
N LEU A 126 2.34 3.03 10.50
CA LEU A 126 0.90 2.83 10.36
C LEU A 126 0.28 1.99 11.49
N GLY A 127 1.08 1.52 12.46
CA GLY A 127 0.61 0.67 13.55
C GLY A 127 0.11 -0.71 13.10
N LEU A 128 0.49 -1.14 11.89
CA LEU A 128 0.11 -2.43 11.30
C LEU A 128 1.01 -3.58 11.79
N SER A 129 1.99 -3.29 12.64
CA SER A 129 2.82 -4.28 13.33
C SER A 129 2.31 -4.50 14.75
N SER A 130 1.54 -5.57 14.91
CA SER A 130 1.54 -6.34 16.16
C SER A 130 2.96 -6.85 16.43
N LEU A 131 3.56 -6.38 17.52
CA LEU A 131 4.52 -7.09 18.38
C LEU A 131 5.63 -7.88 17.66
N THR A 132 6.63 -7.17 17.14
CA THR A 132 8.00 -7.69 17.07
C THR A 132 8.93 -6.50 16.94
N SER A 133 9.35 -6.00 18.11
CA SER A 133 10.56 -5.18 18.21
C SER A 133 11.72 -6.03 17.70
N PRO A 134 12.44 -5.63 16.64
CA PRO A 134 13.78 -6.14 16.46
C PRO A 134 14.62 -5.58 17.62
N ALA A 135 14.89 -6.44 18.60
CA ALA A 135 15.98 -6.22 19.52
C ALA A 135 17.25 -5.98 18.70
N ASN A 136 17.86 -4.80 18.91
CA ASN A 136 19.30 -4.55 18.91
C ASN A 136 20.11 -4.96 17.64
N GLY A 137 20.88 -4.08 17.00
CA GLY A 137 21.29 -2.74 17.36
C GLY A 137 22.28 -2.18 16.33
N LYS A 138 22.46 -0.87 16.39
CA LYS A 138 23.64 -0.14 15.93
C LYS A 138 23.83 1.02 16.89
N GLU A 139 24.89 0.91 17.70
CA GLU A 139 26.14 1.66 17.56
C GLU A 139 26.03 3.02 18.25
N GLU A 140 26.82 3.24 19.30
CA GLU A 140 27.73 4.40 19.43
C GLU A 140 28.51 4.30 20.76
N GLY A 141 29.84 4.47 20.70
CA GLY A 141 30.71 4.77 21.85
C GLY A 141 31.84 3.79 22.09
#